data_AF-A0AAD9LHV7-F1
#
_entry.id   AF-A0AAD9LHV7-F1
#
_cell.length_a   1.000
_cell.length_b   1.000
_cell.length_c   1.000
_cell.angle_alpha   90.00
_cell.angle_beta   90.00
_cell.angle_gamma   90.00
#
_symmetry.space_group_name_H-M   'P 1'
#
loop_
_entity.id
_entity.type
_entity.pdbx_description
1 polymer ?
#
loop_
_entity_poly.entity_id
_entity_poly.type
_entity_poly.pdbx_seq_one_letter_code
_entity_poly.pdbx_strand_id
1 'polypeptide(L)'
;MSQNIVSQRLVNSTNILFHLMDLQPYALVLPMDCKTAARNKRKMMQKIMGNNRRISTPATNKEFSEDNTRKIDDVMAKEPSTDGSDGVAAAQNTLGKIDTATTYEGTTEKQQTAPGSMNSTLSDEAPYSGRYVIPVNVITLFSPKDHVSQEKTTAYVMSEEEYALSLDDVNSPFYAVNHVIERLDSPDMNGCIIMLAARCDSYFGVVPLAGGVIEIYDEHERSIQAIWVNRNLEQRADVHILLKTLVLRIFAHAYQIQLPDKRVTKSNKLVSIYQSMLATFPRECFSFIEKDMLLSKHYEAAGFNEPHNDNPKVPCRCHKVAHRASEMFYGISESRFNNLYSNLYEQMLFESIGRMAPVAKMYPPGSFTHSEKMDQIAKAVREIERSLKDQGTNKRPRKA
;
A
#
# COMPACT_ATOMS: atom_id res chain seq x y z
N MET A 1 -9.58 -29.55 -1.50
CA MET A 1 -9.01 -28.32 -2.08
C MET A 1 -7.72 -28.01 -1.35
N SER A 2 -6.55 -28.11 -1.99
CA SER A 2 -5.29 -27.69 -1.38
C SER A 2 -5.30 -26.16 -1.29
N GLN A 3 -5.61 -25.60 -0.12
CA GLN A 3 -5.43 -24.16 0.10
C GLN A 3 -3.97 -23.81 -0.18
N ASN A 4 -3.76 -22.69 -0.87
CA ASN A 4 -2.42 -22.19 -1.16
C ASN A 4 -1.71 -21.92 0.19
N ILE A 5 -0.71 -22.74 0.51
CA ILE A 5 0.04 -22.70 1.78
C ILE A 5 0.60 -21.30 2.02
N VAL A 6 1.05 -20.62 0.96
CA VAL A 6 1.58 -19.25 1.04
C VAL A 6 0.50 -18.28 1.52
N SER A 7 -0.68 -18.31 0.90
CA SER A 7 -1.78 -17.43 1.29
C SER A 7 -2.25 -17.70 2.72
N GLN A 8 -2.24 -18.96 3.17
CA GLN A 8 -2.57 -19.32 4.56
C GLN A 8 -1.54 -18.75 5.54
N ARG A 9 -0.24 -18.89 5.27
CA ARG A 9 0.83 -18.34 6.10
C ARG A 9 0.75 -16.82 6.17
N LEU A 10 0.53 -16.15 5.04
CA LEU A 10 0.33 -14.71 4.98
C LEU A 10 -0.89 -14.26 5.81
N VAL A 11 -2.01 -14.97 5.70
CA VAL A 11 -3.22 -14.70 6.49
C VAL A 11 -2.94 -14.85 7.99
N ASN A 12 -2.20 -15.87 8.41
CA ASN A 12 -1.84 -16.07 9.80
C ASN A 12 -0.91 -14.96 10.32
N SER A 13 0.18 -14.66 9.60
CA SER A 13 1.14 -13.61 9.98
C SER A 13 0.48 -12.23 10.09
N THR A 14 -0.40 -11.89 9.14
CA THR A 14 -1.17 -10.64 9.19
C THR A 14 -2.17 -10.62 10.35
N ASN A 15 -2.87 -11.73 10.64
CA ASN A 15 -3.76 -11.83 11.80
C ASN A 15 -3.01 -11.60 13.12
N ILE A 16 -1.80 -12.13 13.26
CA ILE A 16 -0.95 -11.94 14.45
C ILE A 16 -0.62 -10.46 14.62
N LEU A 17 -0.18 -9.79 13.55
CA LEU A 17 0.12 -8.36 13.61
C LEU A 17 -1.11 -7.52 13.95
N PHE A 18 -2.26 -7.80 13.34
CA PHE A 18 -3.50 -7.09 13.68
C PHE A 18 -3.89 -7.33 15.14
N HIS A 19 -3.72 -8.55 15.65
CA HIS A 19 -3.96 -8.84 17.07
C HIS A 19 -3.02 -8.06 17.99
N LEU A 20 -1.73 -7.96 17.67
CA LEU A 20 -0.76 -7.13 18.41
C LEU A 20 -1.07 -5.63 18.36
N MET A 21 -1.91 -5.20 17.42
CA MET A 21 -2.38 -3.82 17.27
C MET A 21 -3.77 -3.56 17.87
N ASP A 22 -4.38 -4.57 18.48
CA ASP A 22 -5.79 -4.57 18.96
C ASP A 22 -6.81 -4.31 17.84
N LEU A 23 -6.53 -4.83 16.65
CA LEU A 23 -7.37 -4.72 15.46
C LEU A 23 -7.94 -6.07 15.05
N GLN A 24 -9.17 -6.06 14.59
CA GLN A 24 -9.86 -7.23 14.06
C GLN A 24 -10.12 -7.07 12.56
N PRO A 25 -9.68 -8.03 11.72
CA PRO A 25 -9.98 -8.02 10.29
C PRO A 25 -11.36 -8.63 10.02
N TYR A 26 -12.10 -7.99 9.11
CA TYR A 26 -13.38 -8.43 8.57
C TYR A 26 -13.30 -8.44 7.04
N ALA A 27 -14.04 -9.36 6.42
CA ALA A 27 -14.27 -9.37 4.99
C ALA A 27 -15.78 -9.29 4.75
N LEU A 28 -16.23 -8.28 4.03
CA LEU A 28 -17.63 -8.05 3.68
C LEU A 28 -17.78 -8.32 2.19
N VAL A 29 -18.69 -9.21 1.80
CA VAL A 29 -18.95 -9.52 0.40
C VAL A 29 -19.73 -8.36 -0.24
N LEU A 30 -19.43 -8.07 -1.50
CA LEU A 30 -20.20 -7.14 -2.33
C LEU A 30 -21.26 -7.90 -3.15
N PRO A 31 -22.43 -7.30 -3.42
CA PRO A 31 -22.81 -5.91 -3.09
C PRO A 31 -23.12 -5.67 -1.60
N MET A 32 -22.95 -4.43 -1.18
CA MET A 32 -23.32 -3.96 0.16
C MET A 32 -24.84 -3.85 0.32
N ASP A 33 -25.34 -4.10 1.54
CA ASP A 33 -26.76 -3.86 1.87
C ASP A 33 -27.16 -2.39 1.68
N CYS A 34 -28.11 -2.16 0.77
CA CYS A 34 -28.65 -0.84 0.42
C CYS A 34 -29.09 -0.02 1.64
N LYS A 35 -29.56 -0.67 2.71
CA LYS A 35 -30.02 0.03 3.94
C LYS A 35 -28.89 0.79 4.64
N THR A 36 -27.66 0.29 4.54
CA THR A 36 -26.49 0.89 5.21
C THR A 36 -25.50 1.52 4.23
N ALA A 37 -25.67 1.24 2.92
CA ALA A 37 -24.78 1.66 1.85
C ALA A 37 -24.50 3.16 1.85
N ALA A 38 -25.53 4.01 1.79
CA ALA A 38 -25.35 5.47 1.71
C ALA A 38 -24.48 6.04 2.86
N ARG A 39 -24.71 5.56 4.09
CA ARG A 39 -23.92 5.98 5.26
C ARG A 39 -22.48 5.48 5.18
N ASN A 40 -22.27 4.24 4.75
CA ASN A 40 -20.95 3.61 4.69
C ASN A 40 -20.11 4.20 3.56
N LYS A 41 -20.69 4.38 2.37
CA LYS A 41 -20.08 5.06 1.21
C LYS A 41 -19.55 6.44 1.59
N ARG A 42 -20.39 7.27 2.20
CA ARG A 42 -19.99 8.61 2.69
C ARG A 42 -18.82 8.56 3.67
N LYS A 43 -18.87 7.63 4.64
CA LYS A 43 -17.77 7.45 5.61
C LYS A 43 -16.47 6.96 4.95
N MET A 44 -16.56 6.12 3.94
CA MET A 44 -15.39 5.66 3.17
C MET A 44 -14.79 6.80 2.37
N MET A 45 -15.60 7.53 1.59
CA MET A 45 -15.11 8.67 0.81
C MET A 45 -14.50 9.76 1.68
N GLN A 46 -15.10 10.08 2.83
CA GLN A 46 -14.53 11.06 3.76
C GLN A 46 -13.12 10.66 4.23
N LYS A 47 -12.86 9.37 4.44
CA LYS A 47 -11.54 8.85 4.81
C LYS A 47 -10.57 8.88 3.62
N ILE A 48 -11.01 8.47 2.43
CA ILE A 48 -10.19 8.49 1.20
C ILE A 48 -9.71 9.91 0.88
N MET A 49 -10.61 10.90 0.93
CA MET A 49 -10.24 12.31 0.78
C MET A 49 -9.28 12.76 1.90
N GLY A 50 -9.46 12.23 3.11
CA GLY A 50 -8.59 12.50 4.24
C GLY A 50 -7.15 12.02 4.07
N ASN A 51 -6.91 10.93 3.34
CA ASN A 51 -5.57 10.41 3.07
C ASN A 51 -4.67 11.41 2.30
N ASN A 52 -5.28 12.31 1.52
CA ASN A 52 -4.60 13.07 0.46
C ASN A 52 -4.70 14.59 0.61
N ARG A 53 -4.82 15.10 1.85
CA ARG A 53 -4.96 16.54 2.14
C ARG A 53 -3.87 17.45 1.56
N ARG A 54 -2.71 16.90 1.20
CA ARG A 54 -1.60 17.65 0.60
C ARG A 54 -1.65 17.72 -0.93
N ILE A 55 -2.61 17.04 -1.56
CA ILE A 55 -2.91 17.23 -2.99
C ILE A 55 -3.77 18.50 -3.10
N SER A 56 -3.16 19.64 -2.81
CA SER A 56 -3.71 20.93 -3.22
C SER A 56 -3.67 20.95 -4.74
N THR A 57 -4.83 21.05 -5.37
CA THR A 57 -4.93 21.46 -6.78
C THR A 57 -4.08 22.72 -6.97
N PRO A 58 -3.24 22.83 -8.01
CA PRO A 58 -2.59 24.09 -8.31
C PRO A 58 -3.71 25.10 -8.53
N ALA A 59 -3.85 26.04 -7.59
CA ALA A 59 -4.78 27.14 -7.71
C ALA A 59 -4.46 27.83 -9.04
N THR A 60 -5.48 27.91 -9.88
CA THR A 60 -5.49 28.72 -11.09
C THR A 60 -4.90 30.09 -10.77
N ASN A 61 -3.86 30.47 -11.52
CA ASN A 61 -3.22 31.78 -11.46
C ASN A 61 -4.29 32.88 -11.53
N LYS A 62 -4.72 33.39 -10.37
CA LYS A 62 -5.26 34.73 -10.25
C LYS A 62 -4.05 35.64 -10.12
N GLU A 63 -3.61 36.17 -11.25
CA GLU A 63 -2.70 37.30 -11.30
C GLU A 63 -3.28 38.41 -10.41
N PHE A 64 -2.57 38.69 -9.33
CA PHE A 64 -2.72 39.93 -8.59
C PHE A 64 -2.21 41.04 -9.51
N SER A 65 -3.15 41.86 -9.99
CA SER A 65 -2.87 43.20 -10.47
C SER A 65 -2.35 44.02 -9.29
N GLU A 66 -1.06 44.33 -9.29
CA GLU A 66 -0.54 45.46 -8.53
C GLU A 66 -0.21 46.59 -9.49
N ASP A 67 -1.07 47.60 -9.39
CA ASP A 67 -0.93 48.95 -9.89
C ASP A 67 0.28 49.63 -9.21
N ASN A 68 1.24 50.12 -9.99
CA ASN A 68 2.16 51.16 -9.50
C ASN A 68 2.73 51.99 -10.66
N THR A 69 2.00 53.03 -11.01
CA THR A 69 2.53 54.25 -11.65
C THR A 69 3.63 54.90 -10.81
N ARG A 70 4.80 55.17 -11.43
CA ARG A 70 5.39 56.53 -11.50
C ARG A 70 6.57 56.59 -12.49
N LYS A 71 6.52 57.67 -13.28
CA LYS A 71 7.38 58.10 -14.39
C LYS A 71 8.77 58.55 -13.95
N ILE A 72 9.74 58.56 -14.88
CA ILE A 72 10.43 59.76 -15.44
C ILE A 72 11.48 59.27 -16.49
N ASP A 73 11.23 59.67 -17.76
CA ASP A 73 12.10 60.30 -18.80
C ASP A 73 13.61 59.96 -18.86
N ASP A 74 14.34 59.94 -19.98
CA ASP A 74 14.20 60.02 -21.45
C ASP A 74 15.64 59.86 -22.01
N VAL A 75 15.83 59.87 -23.34
CA VAL A 75 17.09 60.09 -24.12
C VAL A 75 17.66 58.89 -24.91
N MET A 76 17.18 58.85 -26.16
CA MET A 76 17.91 58.78 -27.44
C MET A 76 18.62 57.50 -27.94
N ALA A 77 18.00 56.94 -28.99
CA ALA A 77 18.50 56.78 -30.36
C ALA A 77 19.85 56.08 -30.61
N LYS A 78 19.80 54.90 -31.26
CA LYS A 78 20.31 54.67 -32.64
C LYS A 78 20.20 53.20 -33.06
N GLU A 79 19.42 52.96 -34.10
CA GLU A 79 19.70 51.97 -35.15
C GLU A 79 21.02 52.34 -35.89
N PRO A 80 21.72 51.44 -36.61
CA PRO A 80 21.11 50.61 -37.67
C PRO A 80 21.72 49.23 -37.98
N SER A 81 20.95 48.45 -38.75
CA SER A 81 21.26 47.58 -39.91
C SER A 81 22.58 46.76 -39.95
N THR A 82 22.69 45.59 -40.59
CA THR A 82 22.31 45.22 -41.97
C THR A 82 22.75 43.74 -42.18
N ASP A 83 22.06 43.04 -43.08
CA ASP A 83 22.54 42.01 -44.03
C ASP A 83 23.36 40.79 -43.54
N GLY A 84 23.20 39.58 -44.06
CA GLY A 84 22.50 39.12 -45.26
C GLY A 84 23.13 37.81 -45.76
N SER A 85 22.32 37.04 -46.48
CA SER A 85 22.65 36.06 -47.53
C SER A 85 23.36 34.72 -47.22
N ASP A 86 22.58 33.67 -47.51
CA ASP A 86 22.82 32.63 -48.53
C ASP A 86 23.92 31.57 -48.39
N GLY A 87 23.53 30.33 -48.73
CA GLY A 87 24.39 29.46 -49.54
C GLY A 87 24.48 27.98 -49.13
N VAL A 88 23.46 27.21 -49.54
CA VAL A 88 23.54 25.89 -50.22
C VAL A 88 24.91 25.17 -50.28
N ALA A 89 24.97 23.89 -49.85
CA ALA A 89 25.36 22.75 -50.70
C ALA A 89 25.49 21.40 -49.94
N ALA A 90 25.20 20.34 -50.68
CA ALA A 90 25.16 18.93 -50.30
C ALA A 90 26.54 18.23 -50.38
N ALA A 91 26.65 17.04 -49.76
CA ALA A 91 27.35 15.81 -50.21
C ALA A 91 27.79 14.98 -48.97
N GLN A 92 27.22 13.80 -48.73
CA GLN A 92 27.64 12.45 -49.17
C GLN A 92 28.70 11.74 -48.29
N ASN A 93 28.38 10.47 -47.99
CA ASN A 93 29.24 9.32 -47.64
C ASN A 93 29.95 9.37 -46.26
N THR A 94 30.02 8.28 -45.47
CA THR A 94 30.55 6.97 -45.87
C THR A 94 30.17 5.86 -44.87
N LEU A 95 30.01 4.66 -45.44
CA LEU A 95 29.98 3.30 -44.89
C LEU A 95 30.96 2.98 -43.74
N GLY A 96 30.56 2.03 -42.89
CA GLY A 96 31.45 1.23 -42.04
C GLY A 96 30.74 -0.03 -41.50
N LYS A 97 30.76 -1.11 -42.29
CA LYS A 97 30.41 -2.49 -41.90
C LYS A 97 31.53 -3.12 -41.07
N ILE A 98 31.20 -3.90 -40.03
CA ILE A 98 31.92 -5.14 -39.68
C ILE A 98 30.89 -6.17 -39.19
N ASP A 99 30.90 -7.35 -39.83
CA ASP A 99 30.10 -8.54 -39.57
C ASP A 99 30.92 -9.62 -38.81
N THR A 100 30.21 -10.69 -38.44
CA THR A 100 30.64 -12.10 -38.12
C THR A 100 31.12 -12.39 -36.68
N ALA A 101 30.33 -13.11 -35.87
CA ALA A 101 30.11 -14.59 -35.78
C ALA A 101 31.33 -15.30 -35.14
N THR A 102 31.23 -16.19 -34.14
CA THR A 102 30.65 -17.55 -34.25
C THR A 102 30.61 -18.26 -32.85
N THR A 103 29.57 -19.08 -32.70
CA THR A 103 29.29 -20.30 -31.88
C THR A 103 30.44 -21.07 -31.20
N TYR A 104 30.22 -21.63 -29.98
CA TYR A 104 30.25 -23.08 -29.67
C TYR A 104 29.91 -23.43 -28.20
N GLU A 105 29.45 -24.68 -28.04
CA GLU A 105 28.79 -25.38 -26.94
C GLU A 105 29.70 -25.83 -25.77
N GLY A 106 29.09 -26.29 -24.66
CA GLY A 106 29.47 -27.59 -24.08
C GLY A 106 29.87 -27.70 -22.60
N THR A 107 28.90 -28.11 -21.77
CA THR A 107 28.93 -29.27 -20.83
C THR A 107 29.81 -29.34 -19.53
N THR A 108 29.08 -29.64 -18.43
CA THR A 108 29.28 -30.64 -17.34
C THR A 108 30.22 -30.46 -16.13
N GLU A 109 29.56 -30.56 -14.96
CA GLU A 109 29.80 -31.43 -13.77
C GLU A 109 30.89 -31.17 -12.69
N LYS A 110 30.40 -31.29 -11.43
CA LYS A 110 31.00 -31.91 -10.22
C LYS A 110 32.17 -31.19 -9.55
N GLN A 111 32.43 -31.26 -8.24
CA GLN A 111 31.79 -31.67 -6.98
C GLN A 111 32.86 -31.37 -5.90
N GLN A 112 32.46 -31.16 -4.63
CA GLN A 112 33.30 -31.32 -3.41
C GLN A 112 34.45 -30.29 -3.21
N THR A 113 34.85 -29.81 -2.03
CA THR A 113 34.75 -30.24 -0.61
C THR A 113 35.23 -29.06 0.27
N ALA A 114 34.74 -28.96 1.51
CA ALA A 114 35.30 -28.13 2.60
C ALA A 114 36.64 -28.75 3.13
N PRO A 115 37.28 -28.34 4.27
CA PRO A 115 37.02 -27.27 5.26
C PRO A 115 38.30 -26.54 5.80
N GLY A 116 38.15 -25.68 6.84
CA GLY A 116 39.21 -25.25 7.77
C GLY A 116 39.29 -23.72 7.94
N SER A 117 38.78 -23.08 9.00
CA SER A 117 39.20 -23.05 10.42
C SER A 117 40.46 -22.21 10.70
N MET A 118 40.27 -21.09 11.40
CA MET A 118 41.00 -20.58 12.60
C MET A 118 41.30 -19.07 12.61
N ASN A 119 40.63 -18.40 13.55
CA ASN A 119 41.08 -17.44 14.58
C ASN A 119 42.25 -16.46 14.31
N SER A 120 42.01 -15.17 14.59
CA SER A 120 42.61 -14.40 15.71
C SER A 120 42.30 -12.90 15.57
N THR A 121 41.57 -12.25 16.51
CA THR A 121 41.95 -11.55 17.77
C THR A 121 42.51 -10.13 17.61
N LEU A 122 42.09 -9.26 18.58
CA LEU A 122 42.69 -7.99 19.06
C LEU A 122 42.19 -6.69 18.38
N SER A 123 41.27 -5.93 19.02
CA SER A 123 41.48 -4.83 20.01
C SER A 123 41.69 -3.48 19.27
N ASP A 124 41.23 -2.29 19.68
CA ASP A 124 40.76 -1.76 20.96
C ASP A 124 40.13 -0.36 20.72
N GLU A 125 39.56 0.23 21.77
CA GLU A 125 39.28 1.67 21.99
C GLU A 125 37.97 2.33 21.47
N ALA A 126 37.08 2.56 22.45
CA ALA A 126 36.08 3.64 22.52
C ALA A 126 36.76 4.97 22.97
N PRO A 127 36.08 6.08 23.36
CA PRO A 127 34.64 6.38 23.35
C PRO A 127 34.30 7.82 22.87
N TYR A 128 33.01 8.09 22.60
CA TYR A 128 32.46 9.44 22.85
C TYR A 128 31.06 9.35 23.47
N SER A 129 30.92 10.12 24.53
CA SER A 129 29.82 10.23 25.46
C SER A 129 28.77 11.24 24.98
N GLY A 130 27.51 10.99 25.33
CA GLY A 130 26.40 11.90 25.07
C GLY A 130 25.15 11.49 25.84
N ARG A 131 25.18 11.67 27.17
CA ARG A 131 24.04 11.48 28.07
C ARG A 131 22.96 12.53 27.76
N TYR A 132 21.73 12.09 27.51
CA TYR A 132 20.53 12.85 27.85
C TYR A 132 19.67 12.00 28.80
N VAL A 133 19.55 12.49 30.03
CA VAL A 133 18.64 12.02 31.07
C VAL A 133 17.36 12.84 30.93
N ILE A 134 16.21 12.19 30.79
CA ILE A 134 14.90 12.84 30.93
C ILE A 134 14.18 12.15 32.10
N PRO A 135 13.70 12.90 33.11
CA PRO A 135 13.19 12.34 34.35
C PRO A 135 11.81 11.71 34.18
N VAL A 136 11.67 10.54 34.80
CA VAL A 136 10.41 9.89 35.16
C VAL A 136 9.73 10.75 36.23
N ASN A 137 8.44 11.06 36.05
CA ASN A 137 7.59 11.42 37.18
C ASN A 137 6.15 10.90 37.04
N VAL A 138 5.85 10.04 38.01
CA VAL A 138 4.65 10.05 38.86
C VAL A 138 3.32 9.61 38.24
N ILE A 139 3.02 8.35 38.55
CA ILE A 139 1.69 7.77 38.74
C ILE A 139 0.88 8.66 39.70
N THR A 140 -0.32 9.06 39.30
CA THR A 140 -1.37 9.46 40.26
C THR A 140 -2.58 8.56 40.08
N LEU A 141 -2.81 7.75 41.11
CA LEU A 141 -4.02 6.98 41.36
C LEU A 141 -5.17 7.96 41.66
N PHE A 142 -6.31 7.80 41.01
CA PHE A 142 -7.59 8.27 41.55
C PHE A 142 -8.66 7.19 41.46
N SER A 143 -9.20 6.89 42.64
CA SER A 143 -10.36 6.04 42.92
C SER A 143 -11.66 6.85 42.77
N PRO A 144 -12.83 6.24 42.52
CA PRO A 144 -13.98 6.90 41.92
C PRO A 144 -14.96 7.43 42.97
N LYS A 145 -15.41 8.68 42.81
CA LYS A 145 -16.74 9.14 43.28
C LYS A 145 -17.28 10.24 42.38
N ASP A 146 -18.46 9.95 41.83
CA ASP A 146 -19.58 10.85 41.56
C ASP A 146 -19.26 12.28 41.17
N HIS A 147 -19.30 12.56 39.87
CA HIS A 147 -19.92 13.79 39.36
C HIS A 147 -20.41 13.58 37.93
N VAL A 148 -21.74 13.52 37.79
CA VAL A 148 -22.47 13.66 36.54
C VAL A 148 -22.07 15.00 35.92
N SER A 149 -21.18 14.93 34.92
CA SER A 149 -20.81 16.07 34.08
C SER A 149 -21.09 15.64 32.65
N GLN A 150 -21.99 16.36 31.99
CA GLN A 150 -22.28 16.19 30.57
C GLN A 150 -20.97 16.26 29.77
N GLU A 151 -20.52 15.12 29.25
CA GLU A 151 -19.47 15.08 28.23
C GLU A 151 -20.00 15.78 26.98
N LYS A 152 -19.63 17.05 26.82
CA LYS A 152 -19.58 17.70 25.51
C LYS A 152 -18.65 16.86 24.66
N THR A 153 -19.24 16.02 23.81
CA THR A 153 -18.57 15.47 22.64
C THR A 153 -18.10 16.68 21.83
N THR A 154 -16.81 16.99 21.87
CA THR A 154 -16.17 17.89 20.91
C THR A 154 -16.22 17.21 19.55
N ALA A 155 -17.40 17.25 18.93
CA ALA A 155 -17.51 17.15 17.49
C ALA A 155 -16.68 18.32 16.95
N TYR A 156 -15.48 18.00 16.47
CA TYR A 156 -14.68 18.92 15.68
C TYR A 156 -15.50 19.21 14.42
N VAL A 157 -16.30 20.28 14.47
CA VAL A 157 -17.03 20.83 13.34
C VAL A 157 -15.96 21.36 12.39
N MET A 158 -15.54 20.51 11.46
CA MET A 158 -14.74 20.93 10.32
C MET A 158 -15.60 21.88 9.49
N SER A 159 -15.07 23.07 9.19
CA SER A 159 -15.74 24.02 8.30
C SER A 159 -15.99 23.37 6.94
N GLU A 160 -17.19 23.56 6.40
CA GLU A 160 -17.64 22.99 5.11
C GLU A 160 -16.77 23.43 3.92
N GLU A 161 -15.95 24.48 4.07
CA GLU A 161 -15.13 25.07 3.02
C GLU A 161 -13.88 24.25 2.64
N GLU A 162 -13.40 23.33 3.49
CA GLU A 162 -12.20 22.51 3.20
C GLU A 162 -12.49 21.30 2.26
N TYR A 163 -13.74 21.15 1.77
CA TYR A 163 -14.21 20.01 0.96
C TYR A 163 -14.74 20.38 -0.43
N ALA A 164 -14.50 21.60 -0.93
CA ALA A 164 -15.00 22.04 -2.25
C ALA A 164 -14.24 21.42 -3.46
N LEU A 165 -13.76 20.18 -3.37
CA LEU A 165 -13.39 19.41 -4.54
C LEU A 165 -14.65 18.73 -5.06
N SER A 166 -15.14 19.15 -6.22
CA SER A 166 -16.26 18.49 -6.90
C SER A 166 -15.88 17.04 -7.17
N LEU A 167 -16.54 16.10 -6.49
CA LEU A 167 -16.32 14.65 -6.70
C LEU A 167 -16.76 14.20 -8.09
N ASP A 168 -17.62 14.98 -8.74
CA ASP A 168 -18.15 14.74 -10.07
C ASP A 168 -17.32 15.43 -11.18
N ASP A 169 -16.31 16.23 -10.81
CA ASP A 169 -15.37 16.77 -11.80
C ASP A 169 -14.44 15.66 -12.27
N VAL A 170 -14.44 15.40 -13.59
CA VAL A 170 -13.57 14.40 -14.24
C VAL A 170 -12.08 14.68 -13.99
N ASN A 171 -11.71 15.93 -13.71
CA ASN A 171 -10.34 16.32 -13.39
C ASN A 171 -9.99 16.10 -11.91
N SER A 172 -10.97 15.77 -11.06
CA SER A 172 -10.74 15.45 -9.66
C SER A 172 -9.94 14.15 -9.55
N PRO A 173 -8.87 14.11 -8.74
CA PRO A 173 -8.14 12.86 -8.49
C PRO A 173 -9.02 11.82 -7.78
N PHE A 174 -10.17 12.23 -7.22
CA PHE A 174 -11.12 11.34 -6.56
C PHE A 174 -12.26 10.86 -7.46
N TYR A 175 -12.35 11.33 -8.71
CA TYR A 175 -13.47 11.00 -9.60
C TYR A 175 -13.63 9.49 -9.79
N ALA A 176 -12.55 8.80 -10.16
CA ALA A 176 -12.57 7.37 -10.44
C ALA A 176 -12.97 6.55 -9.21
N VAL A 177 -12.37 6.83 -8.04
CA VAL A 177 -12.69 6.11 -6.81
C VAL A 177 -14.10 6.45 -6.30
N ASN A 178 -14.58 7.68 -6.47
CA ASN A 178 -15.95 8.06 -6.11
C ASN A 178 -16.97 7.23 -6.89
N HIS A 179 -16.77 7.07 -8.20
CA HIS A 179 -17.59 6.21 -9.06
C HIS A 179 -17.63 4.76 -8.58
N VAL A 180 -16.51 4.22 -8.08
CA VAL A 180 -16.46 2.87 -7.49
C VAL A 180 -17.22 2.82 -6.16
N ILE A 181 -17.03 3.81 -5.29
CA ILE A 181 -17.69 3.81 -3.98
C ILE A 181 -19.21 3.94 -4.13
N GLU A 182 -19.68 4.75 -5.09
CA GLU A 182 -21.12 4.91 -5.35
C GLU A 182 -21.79 3.65 -5.91
N ARG A 183 -21.04 2.70 -6.47
CA ARG A 183 -21.59 1.42 -6.97
C ARG A 183 -21.41 0.24 -6.03
N LEU A 184 -20.95 0.42 -4.78
CA LEU A 184 -20.71 -0.70 -3.86
C LEU A 184 -21.96 -1.52 -3.49
N ASP A 185 -23.16 -0.98 -3.64
CA ASP A 185 -24.44 -1.65 -3.45
C ASP A 185 -25.10 -2.07 -4.78
N SER A 186 -24.43 -1.83 -5.92
CA SER A 186 -24.92 -2.24 -7.23
C SER A 186 -24.90 -3.77 -7.35
N PRO A 187 -25.97 -4.41 -7.85
CA PRO A 187 -26.00 -5.86 -8.04
C PRO A 187 -24.90 -6.38 -8.98
N ASP A 188 -24.37 -5.53 -9.86
CA ASP A 188 -23.31 -5.88 -10.81
C ASP A 188 -21.91 -5.88 -10.15
N MET A 189 -21.78 -5.32 -8.95
CA MET A 189 -20.51 -5.24 -8.22
C MET A 189 -20.18 -6.58 -7.58
N ASN A 190 -19.13 -7.24 -8.09
CA ASN A 190 -18.62 -8.49 -7.54
C ASN A 190 -17.30 -8.25 -6.83
N GLY A 191 -17.19 -8.67 -5.57
CA GLY A 191 -15.94 -8.48 -4.82
C GLY A 191 -16.12 -8.51 -3.32
N CYS A 192 -15.20 -7.85 -2.63
CA CYS A 192 -15.29 -7.70 -1.19
C CYS A 192 -14.63 -6.42 -0.67
N ILE A 193 -14.99 -6.09 0.56
CA ILE A 193 -14.36 -5.05 1.35
C ILE A 193 -13.59 -5.72 2.49
N ILE A 194 -12.28 -5.50 2.55
CA ILE A 194 -11.46 -5.87 3.70
C ILE A 194 -11.45 -4.69 4.66
N MET A 195 -11.80 -4.93 5.91
CA MET A 195 -11.96 -3.89 6.92
C MET A 195 -11.22 -4.27 8.20
N LEU A 196 -10.40 -3.36 8.71
CA LEU A 196 -9.82 -3.44 10.04
C LEU A 196 -10.64 -2.58 10.98
N ALA A 197 -11.10 -3.15 12.08
CA ALA A 197 -11.83 -2.43 13.10
C ALA A 197 -11.17 -2.57 14.46
N ALA A 198 -11.23 -1.52 15.28
CA ALA A 198 -10.92 -1.63 16.70
C ALA A 198 -12.14 -2.21 17.43
N ARG A 199 -11.85 -3.02 18.45
CA ARG A 199 -12.87 -3.42 19.40
C ARG A 199 -13.19 -2.23 20.29
N CYS A 200 -14.45 -1.83 20.34
CA CYS A 200 -14.92 -0.87 21.33
C CYS A 200 -15.61 -1.67 22.44
N ASP A 201 -15.21 -1.44 23.69
CA ASP A 201 -15.85 -2.09 24.85
C ASP A 201 -17.23 -1.48 25.19
N SER A 202 -17.63 -0.42 24.48
CA SER A 202 -18.99 0.14 24.57
C SER A 202 -19.99 -0.67 23.74
N TYR A 203 -21.29 -0.50 24.03
CA TYR A 203 -22.41 -1.11 23.28
C TYR A 203 -22.46 -0.76 21.77
N PHE A 204 -21.59 0.13 21.29
CA PHE A 204 -21.63 0.69 19.93
C PHE A 204 -20.99 -0.18 18.83
N GLY A 205 -20.57 -1.40 19.13
CA GLY A 205 -20.09 -2.35 18.12
C GLY A 205 -18.68 -2.06 17.60
N VAL A 206 -18.39 -2.48 16.36
CA VAL A 206 -17.06 -2.40 15.74
C VAL A 206 -16.84 -1.04 15.05
N VAL A 207 -15.70 -0.40 15.29
CA VAL A 207 -15.38 0.89 14.67
C VAL A 207 -14.40 0.66 13.51
N PRO A 208 -14.80 0.87 12.24
CA PRO A 208 -13.92 0.68 11.11
C PRO A 208 -12.82 1.74 11.09
N LEU A 209 -11.57 1.30 11.12
CA LEU A 209 -10.41 2.17 11.17
C LEU A 209 -9.65 2.22 9.85
N ALA A 210 -9.51 1.10 9.16
CA ALA A 210 -8.86 1.06 7.85
C ALA A 210 -9.48 -0.02 6.98
N GLY A 211 -9.19 -0.02 5.69
CA GLY A 211 -9.64 -1.08 4.82
C GLY A 211 -9.29 -0.86 3.34
N GLY A 212 -9.74 -1.79 2.51
CA GLY A 212 -9.65 -1.69 1.07
C GLY A 212 -10.81 -2.37 0.36
N VAL A 213 -11.08 -1.94 -0.87
CA VAL A 213 -12.08 -2.51 -1.77
C VAL A 213 -11.38 -3.33 -2.85
N ILE A 214 -11.88 -4.56 -3.06
CA ILE A 214 -11.45 -5.45 -4.13
C ILE A 214 -12.66 -5.69 -5.02
N GLU A 215 -12.51 -5.42 -6.31
CA GLU A 215 -13.48 -5.75 -7.35
C GLU A 215 -12.97 -6.93 -8.19
N ILE A 216 -13.87 -7.80 -8.62
CA ILE A 216 -13.57 -8.95 -9.48
C ILE A 216 -14.17 -8.66 -10.84
N TYR A 217 -13.30 -8.44 -11.82
CA TYR A 217 -13.75 -8.19 -13.20
C TYR A 217 -14.10 -9.49 -13.91
N ASP A 218 -13.23 -10.50 -13.79
CA ASP A 218 -13.43 -11.78 -14.45
C ASP A 218 -12.79 -12.95 -13.67
N GLU A 219 -12.65 -14.09 -14.33
CA GLU A 219 -12.07 -15.29 -13.74
C GLU A 219 -10.59 -15.14 -13.38
N HIS A 220 -9.88 -14.24 -14.04
CA HIS A 220 -8.44 -14.02 -13.97
C HIS A 220 -8.08 -12.77 -13.17
N GLU A 221 -8.80 -11.66 -13.33
CA GLU A 221 -8.44 -10.35 -12.80
C GLU A 221 -9.25 -9.93 -11.57
N ARG A 222 -8.53 -9.42 -10.56
CA ARG A 222 -9.08 -8.72 -9.41
C ARG A 222 -8.39 -7.38 -9.27
N SER A 223 -9.15 -6.32 -9.11
CA SER A 223 -8.60 -4.97 -9.01
C SER A 223 -8.79 -4.39 -7.61
N ILE A 224 -7.75 -3.77 -7.09
CA ILE A 224 -7.82 -3.04 -5.81
C ILE A 224 -8.26 -1.62 -6.12
N GLN A 225 -9.49 -1.30 -5.75
CA GLN A 225 -10.13 -0.05 -6.17
C GLN A 225 -9.95 1.10 -5.18
N ALA A 226 -9.79 0.78 -3.90
CA ALA A 226 -9.63 1.81 -2.87
C ALA A 226 -8.87 1.25 -1.67
N ILE A 227 -8.12 2.11 -0.99
CA ILE A 227 -7.58 1.88 0.35
C ILE A 227 -7.85 3.14 1.17
N TRP A 228 -8.31 2.97 2.40
CA TRP A 228 -8.54 4.09 3.32
C TRP A 228 -8.02 3.80 4.71
N VAL A 229 -7.65 4.87 5.42
CA VAL A 229 -7.27 4.84 6.83
C VAL A 229 -7.98 5.97 7.57
N ASN A 230 -8.32 5.74 8.82
CA ASN A 230 -8.82 6.77 9.72
C ASN A 230 -7.62 7.59 10.21
N ARG A 231 -7.73 8.92 10.12
CA ARG A 231 -6.66 9.87 10.49
C ARG A 231 -6.13 9.67 11.90
N ASN A 232 -6.97 9.22 12.83
CA ASN A 232 -6.53 8.94 14.20
C ASN A 232 -5.44 7.84 14.27
N LEU A 233 -5.30 7.02 13.22
CA LEU A 233 -4.22 6.04 13.13
C LEU A 233 -2.89 6.64 12.66
N GLU A 234 -2.89 7.78 11.98
CA GLU A 234 -1.66 8.40 11.46
C GLU A 234 -0.68 8.79 12.59
N GLN A 235 -1.21 9.05 13.78
CA GLN A 235 -0.41 9.40 14.95
C GLN A 235 0.22 8.20 15.65
N ARG A 236 -0.13 6.96 15.24
CA ARG A 236 0.41 5.77 15.88
C ARG A 236 1.84 5.50 15.40
N ALA A 237 2.71 5.14 16.34
CA ALA A 237 4.10 4.77 16.03
C ALA A 237 4.22 3.53 15.12
N ASP A 238 3.21 2.67 15.10
CA ASP A 238 3.16 1.43 14.30
C ASP A 238 2.39 1.58 12.97
N VAL A 239 1.95 2.78 12.58
CA VAL A 239 1.11 3.00 11.40
C VAL A 239 1.76 2.48 10.10
N HIS A 240 3.08 2.61 9.97
CA HIS A 240 3.80 2.09 8.81
C HIS A 240 3.75 0.55 8.72
N ILE A 241 3.82 -0.14 9.86
CA ILE A 241 3.67 -1.61 9.91
C ILE A 241 2.22 -1.97 9.57
N LEU A 242 1.25 -1.26 10.14
CA LEU A 242 -0.17 -1.46 9.89
C LEU A 242 -0.51 -1.36 8.39
N LEU A 243 -0.07 -0.28 7.73
CA LEU A 243 -0.42 -0.02 6.33
C LEU A 243 0.22 -1.02 5.37
N LYS A 244 1.49 -1.41 5.59
CA LYS A 244 2.12 -2.49 4.81
C LYS A 244 1.41 -3.83 5.01
N THR A 245 1.07 -4.16 6.26
CA THR A 245 0.34 -5.39 6.61
C THR A 245 -1.05 -5.41 5.99
N LEU A 246 -1.77 -4.28 5.99
CA LEU A 246 -3.07 -4.12 5.35
C LEU A 246 -2.98 -4.35 3.83
N VAL A 247 -2.01 -3.73 3.16
CA VAL A 247 -1.82 -3.93 1.70
C VAL A 247 -1.58 -5.42 1.40
N LEU A 248 -0.63 -6.05 2.09
CA LEU A 248 -0.36 -7.48 1.88
C LEU A 248 -1.60 -8.35 2.16
N ARG A 249 -2.41 -7.98 3.17
CA ARG A 249 -3.67 -8.66 3.46
C ARG A 249 -4.69 -8.52 2.33
N ILE A 250 -4.83 -7.34 1.74
CA ILE A 250 -5.74 -7.08 0.62
C ILE A 250 -5.34 -7.94 -0.58
N PHE A 251 -4.06 -7.97 -0.94
CA PHE A 251 -3.56 -8.83 -2.03
C PHE A 251 -3.82 -10.32 -1.76
N ALA A 252 -3.57 -10.79 -0.53
CA ALA A 252 -3.86 -12.16 -0.14
C ALA A 252 -5.34 -12.52 -0.38
N HIS A 253 -6.24 -11.64 0.03
CA HIS A 253 -7.68 -11.81 -0.16
C HIS A 253 -8.07 -11.78 -1.63
N ALA A 254 -7.52 -10.87 -2.43
CA ALA A 254 -7.81 -10.78 -3.86
C ALA A 254 -7.49 -12.10 -4.60
N TYR A 255 -6.40 -12.78 -4.24
CA TYR A 255 -6.08 -14.11 -4.78
C TYR A 255 -6.93 -15.25 -4.21
N GLN A 256 -7.45 -15.11 -2.98
CA GLN A 256 -8.26 -16.16 -2.35
C GLN A 256 -9.73 -16.13 -2.77
N ILE A 257 -10.27 -14.95 -3.09
CA ILE A 257 -11.67 -14.81 -3.47
C ILE A 257 -11.95 -15.53 -4.78
N GLN A 258 -13.10 -16.22 -4.82
CA GLN A 258 -13.60 -16.96 -5.97
C GLN A 258 -14.92 -16.34 -6.40
N LEU A 259 -15.18 -16.34 -7.71
CA LEU A 259 -16.50 -15.99 -8.22
C LEU A 259 -17.51 -17.06 -7.79
N PRO A 260 -18.70 -16.67 -7.32
CA PRO A 260 -19.80 -17.61 -7.14
C PRO A 260 -20.09 -18.30 -8.49
N ASP A 261 -20.42 -19.59 -8.45
CA ASP A 261 -20.94 -20.39 -9.56
C ASP A 261 -20.00 -20.83 -10.69
N LYS A 262 -18.71 -20.48 -10.66
CA LYS A 262 -17.75 -21.01 -11.64
C LYS A 262 -16.82 -22.03 -11.00
N ARG A 263 -16.86 -23.28 -11.48
CA ARG A 263 -15.78 -24.26 -11.28
C ARG A 263 -14.58 -23.81 -12.12
N VAL A 264 -13.91 -22.74 -11.67
CA VAL A 264 -12.76 -22.18 -12.37
C VAL A 264 -11.63 -23.20 -12.30
N THR A 265 -11.19 -23.67 -13.47
CA THR A 265 -9.93 -24.40 -13.62
C THR A 265 -8.82 -23.51 -13.08
N LYS A 266 -7.88 -24.07 -12.30
CA LYS A 266 -6.79 -23.33 -11.63
C LYS A 266 -6.02 -22.44 -12.62
N SER A 267 -6.47 -21.22 -12.83
CA SER A 267 -5.82 -20.23 -13.66
C SER A 267 -5.04 -19.29 -12.76
N ASN A 268 -3.84 -18.90 -13.21
CA ASN A 268 -3.01 -17.96 -12.49
C ASN A 268 -3.74 -16.62 -12.45
N LYS A 269 -4.10 -16.18 -11.24
CA LYS A 269 -4.87 -14.96 -11.05
C LYS A 269 -3.95 -13.73 -11.19
N LEU A 270 -4.49 -12.63 -11.67
CA LEU A 270 -3.86 -11.32 -11.72
C LEU A 270 -4.52 -10.42 -10.67
N VAL A 271 -3.70 -9.68 -9.93
CA VAL A 271 -4.17 -8.53 -9.16
C VAL A 271 -3.66 -7.26 -9.82
N SER A 272 -4.56 -6.34 -10.11
CA SER A 272 -4.29 -5.05 -10.75
C SER A 272 -4.63 -3.87 -9.83
N ILE A 273 -3.96 -2.75 -10.08
CA ILE A 273 -4.30 -1.45 -9.50
C ILE A 273 -4.14 -0.39 -10.59
N TYR A 274 -5.23 0.25 -10.95
CA TYR A 274 -5.21 1.36 -11.89
C TYR A 274 -4.57 2.60 -11.28
N GLN A 275 -3.82 3.37 -12.09
CA GLN A 275 -3.13 4.57 -11.63
C GLN A 275 -4.09 5.61 -11.05
N SER A 276 -5.29 5.75 -11.64
CA SER A 276 -6.33 6.67 -11.16
C SER A 276 -6.76 6.32 -9.73
N MET A 277 -6.85 5.04 -9.40
CA MET A 277 -7.19 4.56 -8.05
C MET A 277 -6.00 4.69 -7.11
N LEU A 278 -4.82 4.23 -7.55
CA LEU A 278 -3.59 4.22 -6.76
C LEU A 278 -3.22 5.62 -6.21
N ALA A 279 -3.47 6.66 -7.00
CA ALA A 279 -3.24 8.05 -6.61
C ALA A 279 -4.05 8.51 -5.38
N THR A 280 -5.11 7.78 -5.02
CA THR A 280 -5.99 8.09 -3.88
C THR A 280 -5.65 7.29 -2.61
N PHE A 281 -4.68 6.39 -2.69
CA PHE A 281 -4.29 5.55 -1.54
C PHE A 281 -3.51 6.38 -0.50
N PRO A 282 -3.47 5.94 0.77
CA PRO A 282 -2.55 6.52 1.75
C PRO A 282 -1.11 6.51 1.22
N ARG A 283 -0.36 7.59 1.44
CA ARG A 283 0.99 7.78 0.87
C ARG A 283 1.94 6.63 1.15
N GLU A 284 1.86 6.07 2.36
CA GLU A 284 2.67 4.92 2.78
C GLU A 284 2.28 3.65 2.00
N CYS A 285 0.99 3.44 1.72
CA CYS A 285 0.52 2.34 0.88
C CYS A 285 1.00 2.52 -0.56
N PHE A 286 0.86 3.74 -1.11
CA PHE A 286 1.38 4.08 -2.44
C PHE A 286 2.87 3.78 -2.54
N SER A 287 3.68 4.31 -1.62
CA SER A 287 5.13 4.11 -1.64
C SER A 287 5.52 2.64 -1.47
N PHE A 288 4.76 1.87 -0.68
CA PHE A 288 5.00 0.45 -0.51
C PHE A 288 4.70 -0.33 -1.80
N ILE A 289 3.55 -0.05 -2.44
CA ILE A 289 3.15 -0.68 -3.69
C ILE A 289 4.16 -0.38 -4.81
N GLU A 290 4.55 0.89 -4.93
CA GLU A 290 5.44 1.33 -6.01
C GLU A 290 6.87 0.81 -5.84
N LYS A 291 7.42 0.84 -4.63
CA LYS A 291 8.85 0.57 -4.39
C LYS A 291 9.15 -0.84 -3.91
N ASP A 292 8.30 -1.39 -3.05
CA ASP A 292 8.59 -2.63 -2.32
C ASP A 292 7.81 -3.82 -2.89
N MET A 293 6.63 -3.59 -3.48
CA MET A 293 5.81 -4.69 -4.00
C MET A 293 6.22 -5.18 -5.40
N LEU A 294 7.08 -4.44 -6.11
CA LEU A 294 7.63 -4.84 -7.41
C LEU A 294 6.53 -5.24 -8.42
N LEU A 295 5.48 -4.42 -8.52
CA LEU A 295 4.43 -4.61 -9.53
C LEU A 295 4.97 -4.26 -10.93
N SER A 296 4.48 -4.98 -11.95
CA SER A 296 4.78 -4.66 -13.34
C SER A 296 3.87 -3.55 -13.83
N LYS A 297 4.44 -2.59 -14.57
CA LYS A 297 3.70 -1.46 -15.15
C LYS A 297 3.16 -1.82 -16.54
N HIS A 298 1.87 -1.61 -16.73
CA HIS A 298 1.14 -1.93 -17.95
C HIS A 298 0.26 -0.77 -18.44
N TYR A 299 -0.20 -0.88 -19.67
CA TYR A 299 -1.05 0.12 -20.32
C TYR A 299 -2.23 -0.60 -20.96
N GLU A 300 -3.42 -0.09 -20.70
CA GLU A 300 -4.66 -0.54 -21.32
C GLU A 300 -4.90 0.30 -22.58
N ALA A 301 -5.00 -0.36 -23.73
CA ALA A 301 -5.22 0.30 -25.01
C ALA A 301 -6.14 -0.54 -25.89
N ALA A 302 -7.10 0.10 -26.53
CA ALA A 302 -8.02 -0.58 -27.45
C ALA A 302 -7.23 -1.28 -28.58
N GLY A 303 -7.51 -2.57 -28.77
CA GLY A 303 -6.87 -3.39 -29.81
C GLY A 303 -5.51 -4.00 -29.43
N PHE A 304 -5.00 -3.77 -28.21
CA PHE A 304 -3.84 -4.51 -27.70
C PHE A 304 -4.29 -5.84 -27.08
N ASN A 305 -4.05 -6.94 -27.79
CA ASN A 305 -4.45 -8.30 -27.36
C ASN A 305 -3.23 -9.21 -27.11
N GLU A 306 -2.03 -8.65 -27.02
CA GLU A 306 -0.82 -9.43 -26.74
C GLU A 306 -0.70 -9.75 -25.23
N PRO A 307 -0.12 -10.91 -24.87
CA PRO A 307 0.10 -11.25 -23.47
C PRO A 307 1.07 -10.27 -22.79
N HIS A 308 0.73 -9.86 -21.58
CA HIS A 308 1.55 -8.97 -20.77
C HIS A 308 2.71 -9.71 -20.09
N ASN A 309 3.83 -8.99 -19.90
CA ASN A 309 5.02 -9.52 -19.22
C ASN A 309 4.98 -9.13 -17.74
N ASP A 310 4.88 -10.13 -16.87
CA ASP A 310 4.85 -9.97 -15.41
C ASP A 310 6.27 -9.86 -14.80
N ASN A 311 7.23 -9.20 -15.46
CA ASN A 311 8.54 -8.91 -14.89
C ASN A 311 8.73 -7.40 -14.67
N PRO A 312 8.90 -6.93 -13.42
CA PRO A 312 8.99 -5.50 -13.11
C PRO A 312 10.26 -4.84 -13.67
N LYS A 313 11.29 -5.62 -13.99
CA LYS A 313 12.56 -5.11 -14.53
C LYS A 313 12.58 -5.05 -16.07
N VAL A 314 11.61 -5.67 -16.73
CA VAL A 314 11.55 -5.76 -18.19
C VAL A 314 10.29 -5.05 -18.66
N PRO A 315 10.41 -3.92 -19.39
CA PRO A 315 9.24 -3.21 -19.91
C PRO A 315 8.35 -4.14 -20.73
N CYS A 316 7.05 -4.12 -20.44
CA CYS A 316 6.07 -4.91 -21.17
C CYS A 316 5.90 -4.35 -22.59
N ARG A 317 5.55 -5.20 -23.57
CA ARG A 317 5.30 -4.79 -24.96
C ARG A 317 4.21 -3.74 -25.10
N CYS A 318 3.24 -3.70 -24.18
CA CYS A 318 2.20 -2.67 -24.15
C CYS A 318 2.77 -1.24 -23.98
N HIS A 319 4.02 -1.08 -23.55
CA HIS A 319 4.68 0.24 -23.53
C HIS A 319 4.79 0.87 -24.92
N LYS A 320 4.81 0.07 -25.99
CA LYS A 320 4.80 0.56 -27.38
C LYS A 320 3.49 1.28 -27.75
N VAL A 321 2.41 1.03 -27.02
CA VAL A 321 1.09 1.63 -27.25
C VAL A 321 0.70 2.61 -26.14
N ALA A 322 1.64 2.98 -25.26
CA ALA A 322 1.38 3.87 -24.13
C ALA A 322 0.79 5.23 -24.54
N HIS A 323 1.17 5.76 -25.71
CA HIS A 323 0.66 7.03 -26.24
C HIS A 323 -0.81 6.99 -26.68
N ARG A 324 -1.38 5.79 -26.83
CA ARG A 324 -2.80 5.57 -27.18
C ARG A 324 -3.56 4.87 -26.05
N ALA A 325 -2.93 4.70 -24.89
CA ALA A 325 -3.52 4.02 -23.77
C ALA A 325 -4.62 4.88 -23.15
N SER A 326 -5.75 4.25 -22.81
CA SER A 326 -6.80 4.89 -22.00
C SER A 326 -6.36 5.01 -20.55
N GLU A 327 -5.65 4.01 -20.05
CA GLU A 327 -5.21 3.99 -18.65
C GLU A 327 -3.89 3.21 -18.46
N MET A 328 -3.21 3.52 -17.36
CA MET A 328 -2.02 2.82 -16.89
C MET A 328 -2.37 2.07 -15.60
N PHE A 329 -1.87 0.85 -15.46
CA PHE A 329 -2.10 0.03 -14.28
C PHE A 329 -0.85 -0.74 -13.86
N TYR A 330 -0.82 -1.13 -12.59
CA TYR A 330 0.18 -1.99 -11.99
C TYR A 330 -0.39 -3.38 -11.78
N GLY A 331 0.34 -4.42 -12.20
CA GLY A 331 -0.12 -5.81 -12.14
C GLY A 331 0.88 -6.75 -11.48
N ILE A 332 0.35 -7.80 -10.85
CA ILE A 332 1.14 -8.93 -10.36
C ILE A 332 0.36 -10.24 -10.45
N SER A 333 0.98 -11.27 -11.02
CA SER A 333 0.43 -12.63 -11.02
C SER A 333 0.51 -13.30 -9.65
N GLU A 334 -0.41 -14.21 -9.36
CA GLU A 334 -0.42 -14.99 -8.12
C GLU A 334 0.90 -15.75 -7.94
N SER A 335 1.43 -16.34 -9.00
CA SER A 335 2.73 -17.02 -8.96
C SER A 335 3.88 -16.10 -8.52
N ARG A 336 3.94 -14.87 -9.04
CA ARG A 336 5.01 -13.93 -8.68
C ARG A 336 4.82 -13.40 -7.27
N PHE A 337 3.58 -13.09 -6.89
CA PHE A 337 3.27 -12.67 -5.53
C PHE A 337 3.67 -13.72 -4.50
N ASN A 338 3.37 -15.00 -4.74
CA ASN A 338 3.73 -16.09 -3.84
C ASN A 338 5.25 -16.27 -3.70
N ASN A 339 5.99 -16.07 -4.80
CA ASN A 339 7.45 -16.08 -4.79
C ASN A 339 8.00 -14.91 -3.94
N LEU A 340 7.49 -13.68 -4.15
CA LEU A 340 7.89 -12.51 -3.37
C LEU A 340 7.51 -12.64 -1.90
N TYR A 341 6.38 -13.27 -1.57
CA TYR A 341 6.04 -13.57 -0.19
C TYR A 341 7.11 -14.45 0.46
N SER A 342 7.45 -15.56 -0.18
CA SER A 342 8.38 -16.56 0.37
C SER A 342 9.79 -16.01 0.54
N ASN A 343 10.19 -15.05 -0.30
CA ASN A 343 11.55 -14.52 -0.34
C ASN A 343 11.73 -13.17 0.36
N LEU A 344 10.66 -12.38 0.52
CA LEU A 344 10.76 -10.99 1.00
C LEU A 344 9.69 -10.64 2.03
N TYR A 345 8.41 -10.80 1.70
CA TYR A 345 7.35 -10.27 2.57
C TYR A 345 7.20 -11.07 3.86
N GLU A 346 7.47 -12.37 3.83
CA GLU A 346 7.45 -13.19 5.03
C GLU A 346 8.44 -12.69 6.08
N GLN A 347 9.68 -12.43 5.67
CA GLN A 347 10.70 -11.86 6.57
C GLN A 347 10.27 -10.50 7.12
N MET A 348 9.76 -9.61 6.26
CA MET A 348 9.27 -8.30 6.67
C MET A 348 8.16 -8.38 7.73
N LEU A 349 7.21 -9.31 7.58
CA LEU A 349 6.15 -9.52 8.55
C LEU A 349 6.70 -10.08 9.86
N PHE A 350 7.62 -11.05 9.83
CA PHE A 350 8.22 -11.61 11.04
C PHE A 350 9.08 -10.60 11.79
N GLU A 351 9.86 -9.77 11.08
CA GLU A 351 10.59 -8.66 11.70
C GLU A 351 9.62 -7.67 12.38
N SER A 352 8.50 -7.38 11.74
CA SER A 352 7.45 -6.51 12.32
C SER A 352 6.85 -7.14 13.57
N ILE A 353 6.54 -8.44 13.55
CA ILE A 353 6.06 -9.19 14.73
C ILE A 353 7.09 -9.10 15.85
N GLY A 354 8.37 -9.30 15.56
CA GLY A 354 9.45 -9.21 16.54
C GLY A 354 9.56 -7.82 17.18
N ARG A 355 9.39 -6.75 16.41
CA ARG A 355 9.40 -5.37 16.93
C ARG A 355 8.19 -5.06 17.81
N MET A 356 7.05 -5.69 17.55
CA MET A 356 5.80 -5.44 18.25
C MET A 356 5.58 -6.37 19.45
N ALA A 357 6.20 -7.55 19.46
CA ALA A 357 6.05 -8.54 20.50
C ALA A 357 6.48 -7.95 21.87
N PRO A 358 5.67 -8.10 22.94
CA PRO A 358 5.98 -7.60 24.27
C PRO A 358 7.35 -8.08 24.79
N VAL A 359 7.75 -9.28 24.40
CA VAL A 359 9.04 -9.89 24.77
C VAL A 359 10.22 -9.02 24.32
N ALA A 360 10.16 -8.40 23.15
CA ALA A 360 11.24 -7.52 22.68
C ALA A 360 11.39 -6.23 23.51
N LYS A 361 10.33 -5.82 24.24
CA LYS A 361 10.38 -4.68 25.17
C LYS A 361 10.95 -5.07 26.55
N MET A 362 11.02 -6.37 26.86
CA MET A 362 11.54 -6.85 28.15
C MET A 362 13.06 -7.03 28.17
N TYR A 363 13.73 -6.96 27.03
CA TYR A 363 15.17 -7.18 26.95
C TYR A 363 15.92 -6.01 26.30
N PRO A 364 17.15 -5.69 26.74
CA PRO A 364 17.93 -4.59 26.19
C PRO A 364 18.26 -4.76 24.70
N PRO A 365 18.40 -3.68 23.92
CA PRO A 365 18.88 -3.76 22.54
C PRO A 365 20.23 -4.49 22.47
N GLY A 366 20.29 -5.60 21.72
CA GLY A 366 21.52 -6.40 21.53
C GLY A 366 21.58 -7.71 22.33
N SER A 367 20.57 -8.03 23.15
CA SER A 367 20.55 -9.23 23.99
C SER A 367 20.31 -10.56 23.27
N PHE A 368 20.05 -10.55 21.96
CA PHE A 368 19.73 -11.75 21.19
C PHE A 368 20.45 -11.77 19.83
N THR A 369 20.98 -12.94 19.49
CA THR A 369 21.40 -13.28 18.13
C THR A 369 20.18 -13.35 17.19
N HIS A 370 20.40 -13.26 15.88
CA HIS A 370 19.30 -13.33 14.89
C HIS A 370 18.51 -14.64 15.00
N SER A 371 19.19 -15.77 15.23
CA SER A 371 18.56 -17.08 15.42
C SER A 371 17.63 -17.09 16.63
N GLU A 372 18.07 -16.54 17.76
CA GLU A 372 17.26 -16.49 18.99
C GLU A 372 16.05 -15.57 18.86
N LYS A 373 16.19 -14.46 18.12
CA LYS A 373 15.05 -13.59 17.78
C LYS A 373 14.00 -14.36 16.97
N MET A 374 14.43 -15.11 15.97
CA MET A 374 13.52 -15.92 15.14
C MET A 374 12.83 -17.00 15.96
N ASP A 375 13.53 -17.66 16.89
CA ASP A 375 12.93 -18.66 17.79
C ASP A 375 11.92 -18.07 18.75
N GLN A 376 12.20 -16.88 19.32
CA GLN A 376 11.25 -16.17 20.18
C GLN A 376 10.02 -15.69 19.42
N ILE A 377 10.22 -15.15 18.21
CA ILE A 377 9.12 -14.80 17.31
C ILE A 377 8.28 -16.04 17.01
N ALA A 378 8.91 -17.18 16.67
CA ALA A 378 8.21 -18.44 16.43
C ALA A 378 7.48 -18.97 17.67
N LYS A 379 7.99 -18.71 18.88
CA LYS A 379 7.30 -19.05 20.14
C LYS A 379 6.09 -18.14 20.39
N ALA A 380 6.26 -16.83 20.23
CA ALA A 380 5.17 -15.85 20.35
C ALA A 380 4.06 -16.10 19.32
N VAL A 381 4.45 -16.41 18.07
CA VAL A 381 3.52 -16.81 17.00
C VAL A 381 2.72 -18.04 17.42
N ARG A 382 3.37 -19.10 17.93
CA ARG A 382 2.69 -20.31 18.41
C ARG A 382 1.74 -20.03 19.58
N GLU A 383 2.10 -19.11 20.48
CA GLU A 383 1.27 -18.72 21.61
C GLU A 383 0.05 -17.90 21.18
N ILE A 384 0.22 -16.97 20.25
CA ILE A 384 -0.87 -16.20 19.64
C ILE A 384 -1.80 -17.12 18.85
N GLU A 385 -1.26 -18.05 18.06
CA GLU A 385 -2.07 -19.06 17.35
C GLU A 385 -2.88 -19.94 18.31
N ARG A 386 -2.31 -20.29 19.47
CA ARG A 386 -3.03 -21.03 20.52
C ARG A 386 -4.16 -20.18 21.09
N SER A 387 -3.89 -18.92 21.45
CA SER A 387 -4.90 -17.97 21.96
C SER A 387 -6.05 -17.74 20.98
N LEU A 388 -5.74 -17.60 19.68
CA LEU A 388 -6.75 -17.45 18.63
C LEU A 388 -7.64 -18.70 18.49
N LYS A 389 -7.09 -19.91 18.66
CA LYS A 389 -7.87 -21.16 18.67
C LYS A 389 -8.78 -21.24 19.90
N ASP A 390 -8.29 -20.85 21.07
CA ASP A 390 -9.03 -20.90 22.33
C ASP A 390 -10.17 -19.87 22.37
N GLN A 391 -10.05 -18.74 21.66
CA GLN A 391 -11.15 -17.78 21.48
C GLN A 391 -12.27 -18.32 20.58
N GLY A 392 -11.97 -19.24 19.66
CA GLY A 392 -12.93 -19.84 18.74
C GLY A 392 -13.82 -20.93 19.36
N THR A 393 -13.36 -21.60 20.42
CA THR A 393 -14.09 -22.71 21.07
C THR A 393 -15.11 -22.25 22.12
N ASN A 394 -15.02 -21.02 22.60
CA ASN A 394 -15.83 -20.50 23.70
C ASN A 394 -17.15 -19.80 23.30
N LYS A 395 -17.59 -19.90 22.04
CA LYS A 395 -18.92 -19.42 21.61
C LYS A 395 -19.77 -20.56 21.07
N ARG A 396 -20.17 -21.50 21.93
CA ARG A 396 -21.46 -22.17 21.73
C ARG A 396 -22.55 -21.19 22.16
N PRO A 397 -23.50 -20.81 21.29
CA PRO A 397 -24.68 -20.09 21.77
C PRO A 397 -25.39 -20.98 22.78
N ARG A 398 -25.50 -20.52 24.03
CA ARG A 398 -26.52 -21.04 24.94
C ARG A 398 -27.85 -20.75 24.26
N LYS A 399 -28.54 -21.82 23.82
CA LYS A 399 -29.94 -21.74 23.43
C LYS A 399 -30.69 -21.13 24.61
N ALA A 400 -31.30 -19.97 24.38
CA ALA A 400 -32.41 -19.46 25.18
C ALA A 400 -33.70 -19.90 24.49
#